data_AF-A0A3D5AF97-F1
#
_entry.id   AF-A0A3D5AF97-F1
#
_cell.length_a   1.000
_cell.length_b   1.000
_cell.length_c   1.000
_cell.angle_alpha   90.00
_cell.angle_beta   90.00
_cell.angle_gamma   90.00
#
_symmetry.space_group_name_H-M   'P 1'
#
loop_
_entity.id
_entity.type
_entity.pdbx_description
1 polymer ?
#
loop_
_entity_poly.entity_id
_entity_poly.type
_entity_poly.pdbx_seq_one_letter_code
_entity_poly.pdbx_strand_id
1 'polypeptide(L)' 'MESLIDKELMVGFGERTSKKWYIKEVKLTAKGRRQAKKLLGEQQALPLKLKSKIKNQNAK' A
#
# COMPACT_ATOMS: atom_id res chain seq x y z
N MET A 1 6.82 -4.53 -1.14
CA MET A 1 6.75 -5.60 -0.12
C MET A 1 7.62 -5.23 1.07
N GLU A 2 8.90 -4.95 0.83
CA GLU A 2 9.86 -4.45 1.84
C GLU A 2 9.29 -3.31 2.68
N SER A 3 8.70 -2.28 2.06
CA SER A 3 8.07 -1.16 2.78
C SER A 3 6.94 -1.54 3.76
N LEU A 4 6.27 -2.69 3.58
CA LEU A 4 5.26 -3.20 4.52
C LEU A 4 5.89 -4.00 5.66
N ILE A 5 7.04 -4.63 5.40
CA ILE A 5 7.87 -5.33 6.38
C ILE A 5 8.55 -4.29 7.28
N ASP A 6 9.13 -3.23 6.70
CA ASP A 6 9.76 -2.12 7.43
C ASP A 6 8.77 -1.40 8.34
N LYS A 7 7.49 -1.34 7.95
CA LYS A 7 6.39 -0.77 8.74
C LYS A 7 5.79 -1.74 9.75
N GLU A 8 6.30 -2.98 9.80
CA GLU A 8 5.83 -4.09 10.65
C GLU A 8 4.36 -4.48 10.40
N LEU A 9 3.84 -4.21 9.20
CA LEU A 9 2.46 -4.55 8.83
C LEU A 9 2.38 -5.99 8.28
N MET A 10 3.49 -6.55 7.84
CA MET A 10 3.54 -7.86 7.21
C MET A 10 4.85 -8.56 7.53
N VAL A 11 4.81 -9.90 7.56
CA VAL A 11 5.98 -10.77 7.66
C VAL A 11 6.00 -11.72 6.48
N GLY A 12 7.19 -11.91 5.89
CA GLY A 12 7.45 -12.90 4.86
C GLY A 12 8.09 -14.15 5.47
N PHE A 13 7.58 -15.32 5.08
CA PHE A 13 8.16 -16.63 5.39
C PHE A 13 8.77 -17.19 4.12
N GLY A 14 9.95 -17.79 4.24
CA GLY A 14 10.69 -18.20 3.07
C GLY A 14 12.02 -18.86 3.41
N GLU A 15 12.77 -19.16 2.36
CA GLU A 15 14.05 -19.85 2.46
C GLU A 15 15.19 -18.88 2.17
N ARG A 16 16.17 -18.85 3.07
CA ARG A 16 17.42 -18.13 2.84
C ARG A 16 18.35 -19.03 2.03
N THR A 17 18.45 -18.77 0.73
CA THR A 17 19.46 -19.41 -0.11
C THR A 17 20.78 -18.64 -0.04
N SER A 18 21.87 -19.25 -0.51
CA SER A 18 23.20 -18.62 -0.55
C SER A 18 23.26 -17.30 -1.34
N LYS A 19 22.32 -17.10 -2.28
CA LYS A 19 22.29 -15.93 -3.15
C LYS A 19 21.23 -14.89 -2.77
N LYS A 20 20.08 -15.32 -2.24
CA LYS A 20 18.97 -14.42 -1.92
C LYS A 20 17.94 -15.04 -0.98
N TRP A 21 17.13 -14.18 -0.37
CA TRP A 21 15.92 -14.58 0.33
C TRP A 21 14.80 -14.89 -0.67
N TYR A 22 14.21 -16.08 -0.59
CA TYR A 22 13.08 -16.48 -1.41
C TYR A 22 11.82 -16.54 -0.56
N ILE A 23 10.93 -15.57 -0.73
CA ILE A 23 9.69 -15.49 0.04
C ILE A 23 8.68 -16.46 -0.57
N LYS A 24 8.24 -17.43 0.23
CA LYS A 24 7.25 -18.44 -0.14
C LYS A 24 5.84 -18.01 0.24
N GLU A 25 5.70 -17.41 1.41
CA GLU A 25 4.41 -16.99 1.95
C GLU A 25 4.54 -15.63 2.62
N VAL A 26 3.44 -14.88 2.66
CA VAL A 26 3.35 -13.63 3.41
C VAL A 26 2.11 -13.63 4.29
N LYS A 27 2.24 -13.11 5.52
CA LYS A 27 1.12 -12.97 6.46
C LYS A 27 1.10 -11.57 7.07
N LEU A 28 -0.10 -11.02 7.25
CA LEU A 28 -0.29 -9.77 7.97
C LEU A 28 -0.02 -9.98 9.47
N THR A 29 0.69 -9.03 10.07
CA THR A 29 0.84 -8.97 11.54
C THR A 29 -0.49 -8.54 12.17
N ALA A 30 -0.61 -8.60 13.51
CA ALA A 30 -1.80 -8.08 14.18
C ALA A 30 -2.03 -6.58 13.87
N LYS A 31 -0.95 -5.79 13.84
CA LYS A 31 -0.93 -4.38 13.42
C LYS A 31 -1.40 -4.23 11.98
N GLY A 32 -0.86 -5.04 11.06
CA GLY A 32 -1.27 -5.09 9.67
C GLY A 32 -2.74 -5.40 9.47
N ARG A 33 -3.28 -6.40 10.18
CA ARG A 33 -4.70 -6.76 10.11
C ARG A 33 -5.61 -5.63 10.59
N ARG A 34 -5.25 -4.95 11.68
CA ARG A 34 -6.02 -3.78 12.18
C ARG A 34 -6.02 -2.64 11.15
N GLN A 35 -4.85 -2.34 10.58
CA GLN A 35 -4.74 -1.29 9.57
C GLN A 35 -5.49 -1.64 8.28
N ALA A 36 -5.41 -2.90 7.84
CA ALA A 36 -6.14 -3.38 6.67
C ALA A 36 -7.66 -3.29 6.88
N LYS A 37 -8.15 -3.70 8.06
CA LYS A 37 -9.57 -3.55 8.42
C LYS A 37 -10.04 -2.10 8.43
N LYS A 38 -9.19 -1.19 8.93
CA LYS A 38 -9.50 0.25 8.93
C LYS A 38 -9.61 0.78 7.50
N LEU A 39 -8.66 0.44 6.63
CA LEU A 39 -8.67 0.88 5.23
C LEU A 39 -9.84 0.26 4.42
N LEU A 40 -10.35 -0.90 4.85
CA LEU A 40 -11.48 -1.56 4.20
C LEU A 40 -12.75 -0.71 4.40
N GLY A 41 -13.14 0.03 3.37
CA GLY A 41 -14.32 0.93 3.40
C GLY A 41 -13.97 2.42 3.53
N GLU A 42 -12.69 2.76 3.67
CA GLU A 42 -12.24 4.16 3.61
C GLU A 42 -11.98 4.56 2.14
N GLN A 43 -12.73 5.55 1.63
CA GLN A 43 -12.49 6.13 0.31
C GLN A 43 -11.09 6.75 0.27
N GLN A 44 -10.19 6.15 -0.51
CA GLN A 44 -8.83 6.66 -0.65
C GLN A 44 -8.80 7.81 -1.65
N ALA A 45 -8.13 8.90 -1.28
CA ALA A 45 -7.71 9.90 -2.24
C ALA A 45 -6.54 9.31 -3.03
N LEU A 46 -6.77 9.01 -4.30
CA LEU A 46 -5.69 8.57 -5.18
C LEU A 46 -4.73 9.75 -5.40
N PRO A 47 -3.40 9.53 -5.34
CA PRO A 47 -2.41 10.58 -5.61
C PRO A 47 -2.30 10.85 -7.11
N LEU A 48 -3.43 11.15 -7.74
CA LEU A 48 -3.51 11.52 -9.14
C LEU A 48 -3.07 12.98 -9.27
N LYS A 49 -2.11 13.23 -10.16
CA LYS A 49 -1.80 14.59 -10.61
C LYS A 49 -2.93 15.06 -11.53
N LEU A 50 -4.08 15.38 -10.94
CA LEU A 50 -5.18 16.03 -11.66
C LEU A 50 -4.69 17.41 -12.09
N LYS A 51 -4.26 17.54 -13.35
CA LYS A 51 -4.07 18.84 -13.98
C LYS A 51 -5.45 19.45 -14.11
N SER A 52 -5.84 20.29 -13.16
CA SER A 52 -7.05 21.08 -13.25
C SER A 52 -6.93 22.00 -14.47
N LYS A 53 -7.56 21.65 -15.59
CA LYS A 53 -7.84 22.63 -16.64
C LYS A 53 -9.01 23.48 -16.17
N ILE A 54 -8.73 24.49 -15.36
CA ILE A 54 -9.67 25.58 -15.14
C ILE A 54 -9.53 26.50 -16.36
N LYS A 55 -10.51 26.48 -17.26
CA LYS A 55 -10.89 27.66 -18.05
C LYS A 55 -12.41 27.69 -18.14
N ASN A 56 -12.99 28.55 -17.32
CA ASN A 56 -14.38 28.98 -17.42
C ASN A 56 -14.49 29.87 -18.68
N GLN A 57 -15.28 29.44 -19.66
CA GLN A 57 -15.80 30.25 -20.77
C GLN A 57 -17.31 29.94 -20.72
N ASN A 58 -18.24 30.79 -20.32
CA ASN A 58 -18.34 32.24 -20.42
C ASN A 58 -19.16 32.79 -19.25
N ALA A 59 -18.72 33.94 -18.73
CA ALA A 59 -19.58 34.87 -18.03
C ALA A 59 -20.03 35.93 -19.04
N LYS A 60 -21.27 35.81 -19.51
CA LYS A 60 -22.20 36.83 -20.05
C LYS A 60 -23.14 36.21 -21.07
#